data_AF-A0A2E0QX17-F1
#
_entry.id   AF-A0A2E0QX17-F1
#
_cell.length_a   1.000
_cell.length_b   1.000
_cell.length_c   1.000
_cell.angle_alpha   90.00
_cell.angle_beta   90.00
_cell.angle_gamma   90.00
#
_symmetry.space_group_name_H-M   'P 1'
#
loop_
_entity.id
_entity.type
_entity.pdbx_description
1 polymer ?
#
loop_
_entity_poly.entity_id
_entity_poly.type
_entity_poly.pdbx_seq_one_letter_code
_entity_poly.pdbx_strand_id
1 'polypeptide(L)'
;MRLPIFPFAIFAVMLSSECFAQEPDSPVPEKDKESGSSSLGPTLELDVSRRPFKNFLTDEVALKPYLAEDGTPEDFESIFVVGSLQAKVAIFWDPVVCRLLGVLDLDGKKDPVEADLPSTYPYILQAAGPPPLADASGDPEYFGFRLVDGSPEFLYTFGSLVVEERIWLEDLGKTLKQRFSFRSPSRPVTIKIPEDWRNRAAASKGTWDKNVLSIPVEDATEVVLTYQLVQPDTDSTN
;
A
#
# COMPACT_ATOMS: atom_id res chain seq x y z
N MET A 1 49.66 0.87 -37.39
CA MET A 1 50.42 1.53 -36.30
C MET A 1 49.97 0.89 -34.98
N ARG A 2 50.92 0.45 -34.14
CA ARG A 2 50.72 -0.52 -33.05
C ARG A 2 50.13 0.13 -31.77
N LEU A 3 49.25 -0.63 -31.10
CA LEU A 3 48.70 -0.43 -29.74
C LEU A 3 49.75 -0.58 -28.62
N PRO A 4 49.45 -0.04 -27.42
CA PRO A 4 49.66 -0.73 -26.14
C PRO A 4 48.33 -0.78 -25.35
N ILE A 5 47.71 -1.93 -25.07
CA ILE A 5 48.00 -2.91 -24.01
C ILE A 5 48.14 -2.26 -22.62
N PHE A 6 47.03 -2.24 -21.87
CA PHE A 6 47.00 -2.00 -20.42
C PHE A 6 47.03 -3.36 -19.69
N PRO A 7 47.83 -3.54 -18.63
CA PRO A 7 47.88 -4.78 -17.89
C PRO A 7 46.74 -4.88 -16.86
N PHE A 8 46.10 -6.05 -16.86
CA PHE A 8 45.26 -6.56 -15.79
C PHE A 8 46.08 -6.71 -14.50
N ALA A 9 45.58 -6.16 -13.39
CA ALA A 9 46.02 -6.54 -12.04
C ALA A 9 44.93 -7.41 -11.40
N ILE A 10 45.24 -8.69 -11.28
CA ILE A 10 44.48 -9.70 -10.54
C ILE A 10 44.88 -9.55 -9.07
N PHE A 11 43.92 -9.21 -8.19
CA PHE A 11 44.10 -9.30 -6.74
C PHE A 11 43.35 -10.53 -6.25
N ALA A 12 44.10 -11.61 -6.01
CA ALA A 12 43.66 -12.76 -5.24
C ALA A 12 44.10 -12.54 -3.79
N VAL A 13 43.14 -12.36 -2.88
CA VAL A 13 43.42 -12.41 -1.43
C VAL A 13 42.83 -13.69 -0.87
N MET A 14 43.79 -14.57 -0.60
CA MET A 14 43.82 -15.71 0.32
C MET A 14 42.70 -15.80 1.35
N LEU A 15 42.11 -17.00 1.34
CA LEU A 15 41.41 -17.66 2.43
C LEU A 15 42.29 -17.72 3.69
N SER A 16 41.73 -17.29 4.83
CA SER A 16 42.18 -17.72 6.16
C SER A 16 40.99 -18.37 6.86
N SER A 17 40.99 -19.70 6.84
CA SER A 17 40.15 -20.55 7.68
C SER A 17 40.67 -20.47 9.12
N GLU A 18 39.89 -19.90 10.03
CA GLU A 18 40.10 -20.09 11.46
C GLU A 18 39.09 -21.14 11.96
N CYS A 19 39.64 -22.30 12.32
CA CYS A 19 38.97 -23.30 13.12
C CYS A 19 38.70 -22.73 14.50
N PHE A 20 37.44 -22.53 14.86
CA PHE A 20 37.07 -22.33 16.25
C PHE A 20 36.63 -23.67 16.85
N ALA A 21 37.40 -24.07 17.87
CA ALA A 21 37.18 -25.25 18.67
C ALA A 21 35.90 -25.12 19.51
N GLN A 22 35.23 -26.25 19.64
CA GLN A 22 33.97 -26.46 20.35
C GLN A 22 34.28 -26.88 21.79
N GLU A 23 33.96 -26.04 22.77
CA GLU A 23 33.90 -26.45 24.19
C GLU A 23 32.44 -26.83 24.55
N PRO A 24 32.21 -27.94 25.29
CA PRO A 24 30.89 -28.36 25.68
C PRO A 24 30.50 -27.72 27.01
N ASP A 25 29.56 -26.76 26.98
CA ASP A 25 29.00 -26.18 28.20
C ASP A 25 27.56 -26.64 28.46
N SER A 26 27.46 -27.31 29.61
CA SER A 26 26.34 -27.64 30.51
C SER A 26 24.89 -27.22 30.19
N PRO A 27 23.88 -28.01 30.61
CA PRO A 27 22.47 -27.78 30.33
C PRO A 27 21.89 -26.62 31.15
N VAL A 28 21.27 -25.66 30.46
CA VAL A 28 20.48 -24.55 31.03
C VAL A 28 19.06 -25.06 31.33
N PRO A 29 18.45 -24.71 32.47
CA PRO A 29 17.11 -25.18 32.84
C PRO A 29 16.03 -24.48 32.01
N GLU A 30 15.07 -25.28 31.54
CA GLU A 30 13.82 -24.84 30.92
C GLU A 30 13.10 -23.85 31.84
N LYS A 31 12.94 -22.62 31.35
CA LYS A 31 11.99 -21.67 31.92
C LYS A 31 10.89 -21.49 30.89
N ASP A 32 9.72 -21.97 31.26
CA ASP A 32 8.47 -21.94 30.52
C ASP A 32 8.29 -20.60 29.80
N LYS A 33 8.37 -20.64 28.47
CA LYS A 33 7.75 -19.60 27.64
C LYS A 33 6.26 -19.88 27.69
N GLU A 34 5.56 -19.12 28.51
CA GLU A 34 4.15 -18.82 28.29
C GLU A 34 4.00 -18.31 26.85
N SER A 35 3.62 -19.24 25.98
CA SER A 35 2.98 -18.99 24.71
C SER A 35 1.73 -18.18 25.01
N GLY A 36 1.88 -16.85 25.00
CA GLY A 36 0.75 -15.95 24.86
C GLY A 36 0.10 -16.29 23.53
N SER A 37 -0.95 -17.11 23.57
CA SER A 37 -1.76 -17.41 22.40
C SER A 37 -2.38 -16.09 21.97
N SER A 38 -1.82 -15.44 20.95
CA SER A 38 -2.57 -14.45 20.22
C SER A 38 -3.79 -15.17 19.68
N SER A 39 -4.95 -14.82 20.22
CA SER A 39 -6.23 -15.22 19.65
C SER A 39 -6.33 -14.54 18.29
N LEU A 40 -5.69 -15.13 17.28
CA LEU A 40 -5.87 -14.76 15.89
C LEU A 40 -7.34 -15.04 15.58
N GLY A 41 -8.13 -13.98 15.53
CA GLY A 41 -9.45 -14.04 14.91
C GLY A 41 -9.34 -14.62 13.50
N PRO A 42 -10.46 -15.06 12.90
CA PRO A 42 -10.44 -15.69 11.58
C PRO A 42 -9.67 -14.81 10.59
N THR A 43 -8.57 -15.33 10.06
CA THR A 43 -7.78 -14.65 9.04
C THR A 43 -8.60 -14.58 7.77
N LEU A 44 -8.88 -13.37 7.31
CA LEU A 44 -9.64 -13.12 6.10
C LEU A 44 -8.78 -13.52 4.90
N GLU A 45 -9.20 -14.55 4.17
CA GLU A 45 -8.49 -14.98 2.96
C GLU A 45 -8.77 -13.99 1.81
N LEU A 46 -7.71 -13.36 1.31
CA LEU A 46 -7.78 -12.38 0.23
C LEU A 46 -7.55 -13.07 -1.12
N ASP A 47 -8.45 -12.82 -2.07
CA ASP A 47 -8.25 -13.13 -3.48
C ASP A 47 -7.62 -11.91 -4.18
N VAL A 48 -6.48 -12.13 -4.84
CA VAL A 48 -5.74 -11.10 -5.56
C VAL A 48 -5.66 -11.52 -7.03
N SER A 49 -6.21 -10.68 -7.89
CA SER A 49 -6.26 -10.93 -9.32
C SER A 49 -5.88 -9.69 -10.12
N ARG A 50 -5.36 -9.87 -11.32
CA ARG A 50 -5.03 -8.78 -12.24
C ARG A 50 -5.89 -8.90 -13.49
N ARG A 51 -6.62 -7.84 -13.85
CA ARG A 51 -7.59 -7.89 -14.96
C ARG A 51 -7.83 -6.51 -15.57
N PRO A 52 -8.26 -6.45 -16.85
CA PRO A 52 -8.79 -5.23 -17.41
C PRO A 52 -10.09 -4.84 -16.71
N PHE A 53 -10.36 -3.55 -16.61
CA PHE A 53 -11.53 -3.03 -15.91
C PHE A 53 -12.01 -1.72 -16.52
N LYS A 54 -13.33 -1.49 -16.50
CA LYS A 54 -13.91 -0.23 -17.00
C LYS A 54 -13.42 0.93 -16.14
N ASN A 55 -12.96 1.99 -16.78
CA ASN A 55 -12.54 3.18 -16.06
C ASN A 55 -13.76 3.80 -15.36
N PHE A 56 -13.64 3.98 -14.05
CA PHE A 56 -14.70 4.51 -13.22
C PHE A 56 -14.37 5.87 -12.64
N LEU A 57 -13.15 6.38 -12.84
CA LEU A 57 -12.73 7.68 -12.31
C LEU A 57 -13.50 8.82 -12.98
N THR A 58 -13.82 9.84 -12.18
CA THR A 58 -14.59 11.01 -12.62
C THR A 58 -13.79 12.30 -12.50
N ASP A 59 -12.74 12.32 -11.69
CA ASP A 59 -11.86 13.47 -11.48
C ASP A 59 -10.87 13.64 -12.64
N GLU A 60 -10.79 14.85 -13.20
CA GLU A 60 -9.95 15.16 -14.37
C GLU A 60 -8.46 14.92 -14.10
N VAL A 61 -7.99 15.25 -12.89
CA VAL A 61 -6.58 15.08 -12.52
C VAL A 61 -6.24 13.59 -12.39
N ALA A 62 -7.14 12.81 -11.80
CA ALA A 62 -6.99 11.37 -11.67
C ALA A 62 -7.12 10.64 -13.02
N LEU A 63 -7.87 11.18 -13.98
CA LEU A 63 -8.07 10.61 -15.31
C LEU A 63 -6.89 10.82 -16.25
N LYS A 64 -6.12 11.90 -16.07
CA LYS A 64 -5.01 12.31 -16.95
C LYS A 64 -4.09 11.17 -17.44
N PRO A 65 -3.68 10.17 -16.61
CA PRO A 65 -2.82 9.07 -17.05
C PRO A 65 -3.47 8.07 -18.01
N TYR A 66 -4.79 8.12 -18.16
CA TYR A 66 -5.59 7.18 -18.95
C TYR A 66 -6.39 7.89 -20.05
N LEU A 67 -5.96 9.07 -20.47
CA LEU A 67 -6.57 9.75 -21.61
C LEU A 67 -5.84 9.34 -22.89
N ALA A 68 -6.59 8.95 -23.90
CA ALA A 68 -6.09 8.81 -25.26
C ALA A 68 -5.64 10.17 -25.83
N GLU A 69 -4.98 10.17 -26.99
CA GLU A 69 -4.53 11.40 -27.66
C GLU A 69 -5.68 12.38 -27.98
N ASP A 70 -6.90 11.86 -28.16
CA ASP A 70 -8.11 12.66 -28.40
C ASP A 70 -8.81 13.15 -27.11
N GLY A 71 -8.26 12.82 -25.94
CA GLY A 71 -8.81 13.16 -24.63
C GLY A 71 -9.90 12.23 -24.13
N THR A 72 -10.20 11.13 -24.82
CA THR A 72 -11.17 10.13 -24.36
C THR A 72 -10.57 9.28 -23.24
N PRO A 73 -11.28 9.08 -22.10
CA PRO A 73 -10.84 8.13 -21.09
C PRO A 73 -10.80 6.69 -21.61
N GLU A 74 -9.65 6.05 -21.49
CA GLU A 74 -9.44 4.64 -21.78
C GLU A 74 -9.76 3.77 -20.56
N ASP A 75 -10.12 2.52 -20.82
CA ASP A 75 -10.30 1.50 -19.79
C ASP A 75 -8.97 1.18 -19.10
N PHE A 76 -9.02 0.70 -17.86
CA PHE A 76 -7.82 0.21 -17.23
C PHE A 76 -7.41 -1.12 -17.84
N GLU A 77 -6.19 -1.20 -18.36
CA GLU A 77 -5.71 -2.43 -18.99
C GLU A 77 -5.45 -3.54 -17.98
N SER A 78 -4.95 -3.20 -16.79
CA SER A 78 -4.34 -4.22 -15.92
C SER A 78 -4.26 -3.85 -14.43
N ILE A 79 -5.40 -3.57 -13.79
CA ILE A 79 -5.48 -3.27 -12.35
C ILE A 79 -5.48 -4.53 -11.49
N PHE A 80 -5.03 -4.39 -10.25
CA PHE A 80 -5.21 -5.38 -9.20
C PHE A 80 -6.57 -5.22 -8.55
N VAL A 81 -7.30 -6.31 -8.48
CA VAL A 81 -8.54 -6.44 -7.70
C VAL A 81 -8.24 -7.32 -6.51
N VAL A 82 -8.37 -6.76 -5.31
CA VAL A 82 -8.16 -7.44 -4.03
C VAL A 82 -9.50 -7.52 -3.32
N GLY A 83 -10.00 -8.73 -3.10
CA GLY A 83 -11.28 -8.95 -2.43
C GLY A 83 -11.21 -10.10 -1.45
N SER A 84 -12.30 -10.40 -0.77
CA SER A 84 -12.47 -11.65 -0.02
C SER A 84 -13.92 -12.10 -0.12
N LEU A 85 -14.17 -13.40 0.01
CA LEU A 85 -15.54 -13.91 0.10
C LEU A 85 -16.24 -13.47 1.38
N GLN A 86 -15.48 -13.14 2.42
CA GLN A 86 -16.00 -12.70 3.72
C GLN A 86 -16.11 -11.19 3.81
N ALA A 87 -15.20 -10.45 3.16
CA ALA A 87 -15.25 -9.01 3.09
C ALA A 87 -16.17 -8.60 1.95
N LYS A 88 -17.22 -7.85 2.28
CA LYS A 88 -18.21 -7.41 1.30
C LYS A 88 -17.74 -6.20 0.49
N VAL A 89 -16.45 -6.13 0.20
CA VAL A 89 -15.80 -5.04 -0.49
C VAL A 89 -14.77 -5.56 -1.49
N ALA A 90 -14.53 -4.80 -2.55
CA ALA A 90 -13.44 -5.03 -3.49
C ALA A 90 -12.55 -3.79 -3.58
N ILE A 91 -11.24 -3.99 -3.46
CA ILE A 91 -10.22 -2.94 -3.54
C ILE A 91 -9.60 -2.96 -4.94
N PHE A 92 -9.40 -1.78 -5.51
CA PHE A 92 -8.76 -1.61 -6.82
C PHE A 92 -7.43 -0.85 -6.66
N TRP A 93 -6.33 -1.46 -7.07
CA TRP A 93 -5.00 -0.84 -7.04
C TRP A 93 -4.39 -0.86 -8.45
N ASP A 94 -3.80 0.25 -8.88
CA ASP A 94 -3.30 0.42 -10.23
C ASP A 94 -1.76 0.46 -10.30
N PRO A 95 -1.13 -0.44 -11.08
CA PRO A 95 0.30 -0.40 -11.31
C PRO A 95 0.78 0.76 -12.19
N VAL A 96 -0.08 1.35 -13.03
CA VAL A 96 0.37 2.43 -13.96
C VAL A 96 0.79 3.66 -13.18
N VAL A 97 -0.01 4.07 -12.19
CA VAL A 97 0.31 5.24 -11.36
C VAL A 97 0.57 4.92 -9.88
N CYS A 98 0.75 3.64 -9.57
CA CYS A 98 1.07 3.11 -8.24
C CYS A 98 0.17 3.70 -7.14
N ARG A 99 -1.15 3.50 -7.27
CA ARG A 99 -2.12 4.03 -6.31
C ARG A 99 -3.33 3.12 -6.08
N LEU A 100 -3.92 3.28 -4.90
CA LEU A 100 -5.29 2.85 -4.61
C LEU A 100 -6.28 3.67 -5.45
N LEU A 101 -7.00 3.03 -6.36
CA LEU A 101 -8.03 3.65 -7.20
C LEU A 101 -9.38 3.77 -6.49
N GLY A 102 -9.70 2.81 -5.63
CA GLY A 102 -10.95 2.85 -4.88
C GLY A 102 -11.29 1.55 -4.17
N VAL A 103 -12.39 1.62 -3.41
CA VAL A 103 -13.00 0.51 -2.69
C VAL A 103 -14.49 0.49 -3.05
N LEU A 104 -14.94 -0.62 -3.62
CA LEU A 104 -16.33 -0.85 -4.01
C LEU A 104 -17.06 -1.63 -2.92
N ASP A 105 -18.27 -1.19 -2.59
CA ASP A 105 -19.21 -1.98 -1.79
C ASP A 105 -19.87 -3.06 -2.67
N LEU A 106 -19.73 -4.33 -2.29
CA LEU A 106 -20.32 -5.46 -3.00
C LEU A 106 -21.74 -5.80 -2.53
N ASP A 107 -22.16 -5.33 -1.35
CA ASP A 107 -23.53 -5.54 -0.85
C ASP A 107 -24.54 -4.66 -1.59
N GLY A 108 -24.09 -3.50 -2.10
CA GLY A 108 -24.91 -2.59 -2.92
C GLY A 108 -26.20 -2.15 -2.23
N LYS A 109 -26.25 -2.24 -0.90
CA LYS A 109 -27.39 -1.77 -0.11
C LYS A 109 -27.21 -0.30 0.14
N LYS A 110 -27.87 0.50 -0.70
CA LYS A 110 -28.16 1.89 -0.39
C LYS A 110 -29.12 1.88 0.80
N ASP A 111 -28.69 2.24 2.00
CA ASP A 111 -29.65 2.34 3.09
C ASP A 111 -30.65 3.46 2.73
N PRO A 112 -31.97 3.21 2.81
CA PRO A 112 -32.98 4.15 2.31
C PRO A 112 -33.06 5.47 3.09
N VAL A 113 -32.28 5.60 4.18
CA VAL A 113 -32.10 6.84 4.96
C VAL A 113 -30.93 7.68 4.43
N GLU A 114 -30.07 7.14 3.55
CA GLU A 114 -28.86 7.80 3.05
C GLU A 114 -29.12 8.65 1.79
N ALA A 115 -29.95 9.69 1.92
CA ALA A 115 -30.14 10.69 0.88
C ALA A 115 -28.89 11.58 0.63
N ASP A 116 -27.86 11.46 1.47
CA ASP A 116 -26.60 12.24 1.43
C ASP A 116 -25.35 11.39 1.08
N LEU A 117 -25.50 10.24 0.42
CA LEU A 117 -24.33 9.54 -0.10
C LEU A 117 -23.58 10.43 -1.10
N PRO A 118 -22.23 10.42 -1.09
CA PRO A 118 -21.43 11.13 -2.07
C PRO A 118 -21.77 10.67 -3.50
N SER A 119 -21.54 11.53 -4.48
CA SER A 119 -21.84 11.33 -5.91
C SER A 119 -21.16 10.12 -6.58
N THR A 120 -20.41 9.33 -5.81
CA THR A 120 -19.48 8.28 -6.23
C THR A 120 -19.99 6.86 -5.98
N TYR A 121 -21.23 6.67 -5.49
CA TYR A 121 -21.85 5.35 -5.33
C TYR A 121 -21.76 4.54 -6.63
N PRO A 122 -21.32 3.27 -6.61
CA PRO A 122 -21.18 2.35 -5.46
C PRO A 122 -19.80 2.35 -4.76
N TYR A 123 -18.92 3.31 -5.02
CA TYR A 123 -17.59 3.34 -4.42
C TYR A 123 -17.61 4.00 -3.04
N ILE A 124 -17.15 3.27 -2.02
CA ILE A 124 -16.94 3.77 -0.64
C ILE A 124 -15.80 4.80 -0.64
N LEU A 125 -14.73 4.47 -1.36
CA LEU A 125 -13.57 5.32 -1.61
C LEU A 125 -13.35 5.34 -3.13
N GLN A 126 -13.18 6.53 -3.69
CA GLN A 126 -12.83 6.71 -5.10
C GLN A 126 -11.70 7.71 -5.24
N ALA A 127 -10.65 7.37 -6.00
CA ALA A 127 -9.48 8.21 -6.13
C ALA A 127 -9.83 9.50 -6.88
N ALA A 128 -9.28 10.60 -6.40
CA ALA A 128 -9.33 11.92 -7.02
C ALA A 128 -7.99 12.63 -6.81
N GLY A 129 -7.64 13.56 -7.69
CA GLY A 129 -6.38 14.27 -7.63
C GLY A 129 -5.18 13.40 -8.06
N PRO A 130 -3.96 13.89 -7.77
CA PRO A 130 -2.73 13.21 -8.18
C PRO A 130 -2.46 11.95 -7.33
N PRO A 131 -1.54 11.06 -7.77
CA PRO A 131 -1.10 9.93 -6.97
C PRO A 131 -0.56 10.34 -5.58
N PRO A 132 -0.60 9.46 -4.57
CA PRO A 132 -0.32 9.83 -3.18
C PRO A 132 1.06 10.42 -2.94
N LEU A 133 2.04 10.02 -3.75
CA LEU A 133 3.45 10.44 -3.67
C LEU A 133 3.85 11.36 -4.83
N ALA A 134 2.92 12.06 -5.48
CA ALA A 134 3.23 12.89 -6.66
C ALA A 134 4.23 14.03 -6.40
N ASP A 135 4.41 14.45 -5.14
CA ASP A 135 5.43 15.43 -4.76
C ASP A 135 6.84 14.82 -4.69
N ALA A 136 6.95 13.48 -4.68
CA ALA A 136 8.23 12.81 -4.85
C ALA A 136 8.69 13.02 -6.30
N SER A 137 9.90 13.58 -6.45
CA SER A 137 10.51 13.88 -7.73
C SER A 137 10.64 12.63 -8.64
N GLY A 138 9.71 12.44 -9.57
CA GLY A 138 9.75 11.41 -10.61
C GLY A 138 8.40 10.76 -10.88
N ASP A 139 8.29 10.05 -11.99
CA ASP A 139 7.13 9.22 -12.29
C ASP A 139 7.21 7.90 -11.50
N PRO A 140 6.06 7.28 -11.18
CA PRO A 140 6.03 5.97 -10.56
C PRO A 140 6.54 4.89 -11.51
N GLU A 141 7.35 3.96 -11.02
CA GLU A 141 7.73 2.75 -11.75
C GLU A 141 7.38 1.50 -10.93
N TYR A 142 6.33 0.79 -11.37
CA TYR A 142 5.92 -0.48 -10.78
C TYR A 142 6.81 -1.63 -11.28
N PHE A 143 7.33 -2.44 -10.37
CA PHE A 143 8.20 -3.57 -10.73
C PHE A 143 7.73 -4.93 -10.21
N GLY A 144 6.73 -5.00 -9.32
CA GLY A 144 6.11 -6.27 -8.95
C GLY A 144 5.31 -6.22 -7.67
N PHE A 145 4.77 -7.38 -7.27
CA PHE A 145 4.11 -7.56 -5.99
C PHE A 145 4.50 -8.90 -5.37
N ARG A 146 4.31 -9.02 -4.07
CA ARG A 146 4.43 -10.28 -3.31
C ARG A 146 3.28 -10.41 -2.33
N LEU A 147 3.06 -11.62 -1.81
CA LEU A 147 2.14 -11.84 -0.70
C LEU A 147 2.93 -11.89 0.61
N VAL A 148 2.55 -11.05 1.57
CA VAL A 148 3.08 -11.05 2.94
C VAL A 148 1.91 -11.36 3.86
N ASP A 149 1.97 -12.47 4.59
CA ASP A 149 0.88 -13.01 5.42
C ASP A 149 -0.48 -13.02 4.69
N GLY A 150 -0.49 -13.43 3.42
CA GLY A 150 -1.70 -13.48 2.57
C GLY A 150 -2.18 -12.12 2.05
N SER A 151 -1.55 -11.01 2.40
CA SER A 151 -1.89 -9.68 1.90
C SER A 151 -0.96 -9.24 0.76
N PRO A 152 -1.46 -8.56 -0.29
CA PRO A 152 -0.62 -8.03 -1.34
C PRO A 152 0.26 -6.88 -0.83
N GLU A 153 1.52 -6.93 -1.23
CA GLU A 153 2.49 -5.86 -1.09
C GLU A 153 3.06 -5.51 -2.46
N PHE A 154 2.75 -4.30 -2.91
CA PHE A 154 3.17 -3.73 -4.18
C PHE A 154 4.51 -3.03 -4.03
N LEU A 155 5.37 -3.21 -5.02
CA LEU A 155 6.73 -2.72 -5.00
C LEU A 155 6.94 -1.79 -6.20
N TYR A 156 7.28 -0.54 -5.91
CA TYR A 156 7.48 0.49 -6.92
C TYR A 156 8.47 1.55 -6.46
N THR A 157 8.89 2.41 -7.38
CA THR A 157 9.64 3.62 -7.06
C THR A 157 8.83 4.86 -7.39
N PHE A 158 9.10 5.97 -6.71
CA PHE A 158 8.78 7.32 -7.17
C PHE A 158 10.09 8.11 -7.23
N GLY A 159 10.65 8.20 -8.44
CA GLY A 159 12.03 8.67 -8.62
C GLY A 159 13.03 7.78 -7.88
N SER A 160 13.78 8.36 -6.93
CA SER A 160 14.75 7.62 -6.12
C SER A 160 14.16 6.94 -4.88
N LEU A 161 12.89 7.19 -4.57
CA LEU A 161 12.23 6.66 -3.38
C LEU A 161 11.69 5.26 -3.69
N VAL A 162 12.20 4.23 -3.02
CA VAL A 162 11.67 2.85 -3.13
C VAL A 162 10.56 2.66 -2.09
N VAL A 163 9.42 2.18 -2.55
CA VAL A 163 8.19 2.04 -1.76
C VAL A 163 7.72 0.58 -1.76
N GLU A 164 7.40 0.08 -0.57
CA GLU A 164 6.69 -1.18 -0.36
C GLU A 164 5.32 -0.86 0.22
N GLU A 165 4.28 -0.96 -0.61
CA GLU A 165 2.90 -0.64 -0.24
C GLU A 165 2.10 -1.91 0.01
N ARG A 166 1.76 -2.18 1.26
CA ARG A 166 0.94 -3.34 1.66
C ARG A 166 -0.49 -2.92 1.91
N ILE A 167 -1.44 -3.70 1.39
CA ILE A 167 -2.88 -3.45 1.56
C ILE A 167 -3.56 -4.69 2.17
N TRP A 168 -4.37 -4.49 3.20
CA TRP A 168 -5.17 -5.57 3.80
C TRP A 168 -6.47 -5.05 4.41
N LEU A 169 -7.39 -5.97 4.67
CA LEU A 169 -8.66 -5.70 5.31
C LEU A 169 -8.65 -6.27 6.74
N GLU A 170 -9.25 -5.52 7.64
CA GLU A 170 -9.53 -5.92 9.03
C GLU A 170 -11.04 -5.87 9.29
N ASP A 171 -11.47 -6.43 10.42
CA ASP A 171 -12.85 -6.35 10.90
C ASP A 171 -13.90 -6.81 9.87
N LEU A 172 -13.61 -7.92 9.17
CA LEU A 172 -14.46 -8.47 8.10
C LEU A 172 -14.71 -7.49 6.95
N GLY A 173 -13.73 -6.63 6.64
CA GLY A 173 -13.82 -5.66 5.55
C GLY A 173 -14.40 -4.31 5.95
N LYS A 174 -14.61 -4.05 7.25
CA LYS A 174 -15.02 -2.72 7.75
C LYS A 174 -13.87 -1.72 7.81
N THR A 175 -12.64 -2.23 7.90
CA THR A 175 -11.44 -1.42 8.00
C THR A 175 -10.47 -1.79 6.88
N LEU A 176 -9.99 -0.80 6.13
CA LEU A 176 -8.89 -0.94 5.18
C LEU A 176 -7.61 -0.40 5.80
N LYS A 177 -6.53 -1.17 5.68
CA LYS A 177 -5.19 -0.75 6.06
C LYS A 177 -4.30 -0.65 4.82
N GLN A 178 -3.55 0.43 4.74
CA GLN A 178 -2.58 0.70 3.69
C GLN A 178 -1.27 1.13 4.35
N ARG A 179 -0.27 0.26 4.32
CA ARG A 179 1.05 0.53 4.88
C ARG A 179 2.02 0.90 3.79
N PHE A 180 2.72 2.01 3.97
CA PHE A 180 3.86 2.40 3.15
C PHE A 180 5.14 2.17 3.95
N SER A 181 6.06 1.39 3.40
CA SER A 181 7.44 1.35 3.87
C SER A 181 8.35 1.99 2.83
N PHE A 182 9.19 2.91 3.28
CA PHE A 182 10.12 3.63 2.41
C PHE A 182 11.54 3.19 2.73
N ARG A 183 12.29 2.73 1.73
CA ARG A 183 13.68 2.31 1.97
C ARG A 183 14.58 3.54 2.03
N SER A 184 15.27 3.69 3.17
CA SER A 184 16.28 4.72 3.39
C SER A 184 15.83 6.14 3.01
N PRO A 185 14.72 6.65 3.58
CA PRO A 185 14.25 8.00 3.28
C PRO A 185 15.33 9.03 3.65
N SER A 186 15.66 9.91 2.73
CA SER A 186 16.65 10.98 2.92
C SER A 186 16.02 12.37 3.08
N ARG A 187 14.71 12.47 2.87
CA ARG A 187 13.89 13.68 2.97
C ARG A 187 12.54 13.35 3.59
N PRO A 188 11.84 14.34 4.20
CA PRO A 188 10.47 14.15 4.63
C PRO A 188 9.59 13.64 3.48
N VAL A 189 8.61 12.80 3.81
CA VAL A 189 7.68 12.22 2.85
C VAL A 189 6.31 12.85 3.06
N THR A 190 5.66 13.24 1.96
CA THR A 190 4.27 13.65 1.95
C THR A 190 3.42 12.56 1.32
N ILE A 191 2.31 12.21 1.95
CA ILE A 191 1.28 11.35 1.37
C ILE A 191 0.00 12.16 1.23
N LYS A 192 -0.45 12.36 0.00
CA LYS A 192 -1.72 13.04 -0.29
C LYS A 192 -2.82 12.02 -0.51
N ILE A 193 -3.96 12.22 0.14
CA ILE A 193 -5.18 11.44 -0.11
C ILE A 193 -6.26 12.35 -0.72
N PRO A 194 -7.27 11.80 -1.40
CA PRO A 194 -8.47 12.54 -1.77
C PRO A 194 -9.11 13.24 -0.54
N GLU A 195 -9.63 14.45 -0.73
CA GLU A 195 -10.15 15.27 0.38
C GLU A 195 -11.33 14.60 1.09
N ASP A 196 -12.20 13.95 0.33
CA ASP A 196 -13.36 13.20 0.80
C ASP A 196 -12.98 11.96 1.63
N TRP A 197 -11.78 11.40 1.44
CA TRP A 197 -11.29 10.27 2.24
C TRP A 197 -10.82 10.70 3.63
N ARG A 198 -10.51 11.99 3.82
CA ARG A 198 -9.80 12.46 5.03
C ARG A 198 -10.57 12.17 6.31
N ASN A 199 -11.89 12.32 6.32
CA ASN A 199 -12.73 12.06 7.50
C ASN A 199 -12.81 10.58 7.88
N ARG A 200 -12.36 9.68 7.00
CA ARG A 200 -12.31 8.23 7.22
C ARG A 200 -10.89 7.75 7.54
N ALA A 201 -9.89 8.60 7.35
CA ALA A 201 -8.48 8.24 7.42
C ALA A 201 -7.84 8.61 8.76
N ALA A 202 -7.12 7.67 9.34
CA ALA A 202 -6.16 7.88 10.41
C ALA A 202 -4.76 7.43 9.97
N ALA A 203 -3.72 8.00 10.57
CA ALA A 203 -2.34 7.65 10.30
C ALA A 203 -1.63 7.22 11.58
N SER A 204 -0.74 6.23 11.49
CA SER A 204 0.07 5.79 12.63
C SER A 204 1.17 6.78 13.02
N LYS A 205 1.62 7.61 12.07
CA LYS A 205 2.71 8.59 12.24
C LYS A 205 2.46 9.80 11.34
N GLY A 206 3.20 10.89 11.61
CA GLY A 206 3.14 12.13 10.85
C GLY A 206 2.03 13.09 11.32
N THR A 207 1.95 14.23 10.64
CA THR A 207 1.00 15.31 10.96
C THR A 207 0.17 15.64 9.74
N TRP A 208 -1.14 15.76 9.93
CA TRP A 208 -2.07 16.14 8.88
C TRP A 208 -2.14 17.65 8.71
N ASP A 209 -2.02 18.12 7.47
CA ASP A 209 -2.54 19.40 7.02
C ASP A 209 -3.61 19.13 5.95
N LYS A 210 -4.88 19.34 6.29
CA LYS A 210 -6.03 18.93 5.49
C LYS A 210 -5.94 17.45 5.11
N ASN A 211 -5.79 17.16 3.81
CA ASN A 211 -5.68 15.83 3.19
C ASN A 211 -4.23 15.42 2.86
N VAL A 212 -3.23 16.17 3.34
CA VAL A 212 -1.82 15.87 3.16
C VAL A 212 -1.22 15.43 4.49
N LEU A 213 -0.65 14.23 4.53
CA LEU A 213 0.10 13.71 5.66
C LEU A 213 1.58 14.03 5.46
N SER A 214 2.16 14.83 6.35
CA SER A 214 3.60 15.10 6.38
C SER A 214 4.28 14.15 7.36
N ILE A 215 5.29 13.41 6.91
CA ILE A 215 6.02 12.41 7.69
C ILE A 215 7.49 12.81 7.77
N PRO A 216 8.04 13.06 8.96
CA PRO A 216 9.45 13.39 9.11
C PRO A 216 10.33 12.16 8.82
N VAL A 217 11.61 12.38 8.52
CA VAL A 217 12.53 11.34 8.02
C VAL A 217 12.66 10.18 9.00
N GLU A 218 12.75 10.48 10.29
CA GLU A 218 12.88 9.52 11.39
C GLU A 218 11.69 8.55 11.48
N ASP A 219 10.52 8.96 11.01
CA ASP A 219 9.29 8.17 11.05
C ASP A 219 8.98 7.50 9.71
N ALA A 220 9.57 8.01 8.62
CA ALA A 220 9.29 7.63 7.25
C ALA A 220 9.76 6.22 6.87
N THR A 221 10.31 5.41 7.79
CA THR A 221 10.61 4.00 7.45
C THR A 221 9.32 3.19 7.25
N GLU A 222 8.28 3.50 8.03
CA GLU A 222 6.99 2.83 7.96
C GLU A 222 5.87 3.72 8.50
N VAL A 223 4.78 3.82 7.73
CA VAL A 223 3.54 4.48 8.10
C VAL A 223 2.35 3.61 7.69
N VAL A 224 1.31 3.58 8.52
CA VAL A 224 0.06 2.88 8.23
C VAL A 224 -1.07 3.91 8.17
N LEU A 225 -1.75 3.96 7.02
CA LEU A 225 -3.05 4.61 6.87
C LEU A 225 -4.15 3.59 7.19
N THR A 226 -5.10 4.01 8.00
CA THR A 226 -6.29 3.23 8.37
C THR A 226 -7.53 3.95 7.88
N TYR A 227 -8.36 3.29 7.08
CA TYR A 227 -9.59 3.83 6.54
C TYR A 227 -10.80 3.08 7.09
N GLN A 228 -11.77 3.83 7.62
CA GLN A 228 -13.07 3.29 8.03
C GLN A 228 -14.00 3.21 6.80
N LEU A 229 -14.33 1.98 6.38
CA LEU A 229 -15.14 1.71 5.20
C LEU A 229 -16.64 1.72 5.50
N VAL A 230 -17.02 1.55 6.77
CA VAL A 230 -18.38 1.79 7.26
C VAL A 230 -18.44 3.16 7.95
N GLN A 231 -19.55 3.87 7.82
CA GLN A 231 -19.77 5.03 8.69
C GLN A 231 -20.04 4.54 10.12
N PRO A 232 -19.57 5.24 11.17
CA PRO A 232 -19.99 4.94 12.52
C PRO A 232 -21.51 5.13 12.62
N ASP A 233 -22.23 4.13 13.14
CA ASP A 233 -23.66 4.23 13.40
C ASP A 233 -23.89 5.48 14.26
N THR A 234 -24.62 6.45 13.71
CA THR A 234 -24.95 7.69 14.43
C THR A 234 -26.13 7.43 15.37
N ASP A 235 -26.04 6.40 16.21
CA ASP A 235 -27.14 5.95 17.10
C ASP A 235 -26.62 5.64 18.51
N SER A 236 -25.83 6.55 19.08
CA SER A 236 -25.52 6.52 20.52
C SER A 236 -25.37 7.91 21.13
N THR A 237 -26.43 8.71 21.02
CA THR A 237 -26.75 9.74 22.01
C THR A 237 -28.22 9.62 22.39
N ASN A 238 -28.47 8.89 23.48
CA ASN A 238 -29.62 9.12 24.35
C ASN A 238 -29.46 10.46 25.07
#